data_AF-A0A2G6KS26-F1
#
_entry.id   AF-A0A2G6KS26-F1
#
_cell.length_a   1.000
_cell.length_b   1.000
_cell.length_c   1.000
_cell.angle_alpha   90.00
_cell.angle_beta   90.00
_cell.angle_gamma   90.00
#
_symmetry.space_group_name_H-M   'P 1'
#
loop_
_entity.id
_entity.type
_entity.pdbx_description
1 polymer ?
#
loop_
_entity_poly.entity_id
_entity_poly.type
_entity_poly.pdbx_seq_one_letter_code
_entity_poly.pdbx_strand_id
1 'polypeptide(L)'
;MKVANRSFISLKDLSDNLDLTNLDVAKTLIQVFSGLTAEAEIRQIQSIFARINPDASFVGTTTAGEIVGSSANENTILVSIVQFEHTTVDYSCFDNCNDDYALTSTQGAASRHR
;
A
#
# COMPACT_ATOMS: atom_id res chain seq x y z
N MET A 1 2.78 -5.33 -18.43
CA MET A 1 2.88 -4.85 -17.02
C MET A 1 3.56 -3.49 -17.03
N LYS A 2 3.03 -2.53 -16.28
CA LYS A 2 3.60 -1.18 -16.13
C LYS A 2 3.93 -0.93 -14.67
N VAL A 3 5.07 -0.30 -14.39
CA VAL A 3 5.55 -0.04 -13.03
C VAL A 3 5.83 1.45 -12.88
N ALA A 4 5.38 2.03 -11.77
CA ALA A 4 5.69 3.38 -11.37
C ALA A 4 6.15 3.41 -9.91
N ASN A 5 7.38 3.85 -9.70
CA ASN A 5 7.98 4.01 -8.38
C ASN A 5 7.94 5.48 -7.98
N ARG A 6 7.54 5.75 -6.73
CA ARG A 6 7.46 7.11 -6.15
C ARG A 6 8.05 7.08 -4.75
N SER A 7 9.08 7.90 -4.54
CA SER A 7 9.70 8.05 -3.23
C SER A 7 9.22 9.35 -2.60
N PHE A 8 8.95 9.29 -1.30
CA PHE A 8 8.51 10.41 -0.49
C PHE A 8 9.43 10.54 0.72
N ILE A 9 9.74 11.77 1.11
CA ILE A 9 10.67 12.06 2.20
C ILE A 9 9.99 12.26 3.56
N SER A 10 8.66 12.27 3.60
CA SER A 10 7.87 12.40 4.82
C SER A 10 6.42 11.95 4.62
N LEU A 11 5.69 11.74 5.71
CA LEU A 11 4.25 11.46 5.68
C LEU A 11 3.43 12.61 5.07
N LYS A 12 3.86 13.86 5.28
CA LYS A 12 3.24 15.03 4.66
C LYS A 12 3.44 15.02 3.15
N ASP A 13 4.67 14.77 2.72
CA ASP A 13 5.03 14.68 1.30
C ASP A 13 4.25 13.56 0.60
N LEU A 14 4.15 12.38 1.23
CA LEU A 14 3.29 11.28 0.77
C LEU A 14 1.82 11.73 0.63
N SER A 15 1.27 12.36 1.66
CA SER A 15 -0.13 12.82 1.69
C SER A 15 -0.44 13.86 0.63
N ASP A 16 0.49 14.75 0.32
CA ASP A 16 0.27 15.88 -0.59
C ASP A 16 0.51 15.49 -2.05
N ASN A 17 1.39 14.51 -2.32
CA ASN A 17 1.90 14.24 -3.66
C ASN A 17 1.55 12.85 -4.22
N LEU A 18 0.99 11.94 -3.41
CA LEU A 18 0.50 10.65 -3.91
C LEU A 18 -0.90 10.80 -4.52
N ASP A 19 -1.05 10.43 -5.79
CA ASP A 19 -2.34 10.35 -6.48
C ASP A 19 -2.64 8.90 -6.87
N LEU A 20 -3.74 8.37 -6.32
CA LEU A 20 -4.28 7.04 -6.64
C LEU A 20 -5.75 7.11 -7.10
N THR A 21 -6.24 8.28 -7.51
CA THR A 21 -7.67 8.51 -7.78
C THR A 21 -8.17 7.77 -9.02
N ASN A 22 -7.33 7.56 -10.03
CA ASN A 22 -7.71 6.96 -11.32
C ASN A 22 -7.19 5.53 -11.51
N LEU A 23 -7.04 4.79 -10.42
CA LEU A 23 -6.46 3.47 -10.43
C LEU A 23 -7.49 2.38 -10.76
N ASP A 24 -7.16 1.48 -11.70
CA ASP A 24 -7.87 0.21 -11.87
C ASP A 24 -7.43 -0.75 -10.76
N VAL A 25 -8.13 -0.68 -9.63
CA VAL A 25 -7.77 -1.39 -8.39
C VAL A 25 -7.69 -2.90 -8.61
N ALA A 26 -8.62 -3.46 -9.40
CA ALA A 26 -8.66 -4.89 -9.69
C ALA A 26 -7.44 -5.38 -10.48
N LYS A 27 -6.69 -4.48 -11.13
CA LYS A 27 -5.50 -4.80 -11.92
C LYS A 27 -4.23 -4.20 -11.37
N THR A 28 -4.25 -3.66 -10.14
CA THR A 28 -3.09 -2.96 -9.59
C THR A 28 -2.65 -3.58 -8.27
N LEU A 29 -1.36 -3.87 -8.21
CA LEU A 29 -0.65 -4.16 -6.97
C LEU A 29 0.06 -2.88 -6.51
N ILE A 30 -0.22 -2.47 -5.27
CA ILE A 30 0.50 -1.39 -4.61
C ILE A 30 1.39 -2.01 -3.53
N GLN A 31 2.68 -1.65 -3.54
CA GLN A 31 3.65 -2.07 -2.53
C GLN A 31 4.24 -0.84 -1.85
N VAL A 32 4.28 -0.85 -0.52
CA VAL A 32 4.82 0.25 0.28
C VAL A 32 6.03 -0.23 1.07
N PHE A 33 7.18 0.39 0.83
CA PHE A 33 8.41 0.16 1.58
C PHE A 33 8.69 1.42 2.39
N SER A 34 8.80 1.29 3.71
CA SER A 34 8.98 2.43 4.60
C SER A 34 10.19 2.23 5.50
N GLY A 35 11.04 3.25 5.58
CA GLY A 35 12.05 3.39 6.64
C GLY A 35 11.44 3.80 7.99
N LEU A 36 10.18 4.24 8.01
CA LEU A 36 9.44 4.58 9.23
C LEU A 36 8.99 3.28 9.90
N THR A 37 9.45 3.06 11.13
CA THR A 37 9.26 1.79 11.87
C THR A 37 8.31 1.94 13.06
N ALA A 38 7.97 3.16 13.47
CA ALA A 38 7.05 3.35 14.58
C ALA A 38 5.61 3.01 14.16
N GLU A 39 4.89 2.26 15.00
CA GLU A 39 3.49 1.89 14.78
C GLU A 39 2.61 3.11 14.41
N ALA A 40 2.79 4.23 15.12
CA ALA A 40 2.02 5.45 14.86
C ALA A 40 2.22 5.98 13.42
N GLU A 41 3.42 5.85 12.88
CA GLU A 41 3.75 6.27 11.51
C GLU A 41 3.13 5.31 10.49
N ILE A 42 3.20 4.00 10.75
CA ILE A 42 2.57 2.97 9.92
C ILE A 42 1.05 3.21 9.83
N ARG A 43 0.39 3.47 10.97
CA ARG A 43 -1.04 3.78 11.00
C ARG A 43 -1.39 5.08 10.26
N GLN A 44 -0.48 6.06 10.25
CA GLN A 44 -0.66 7.27 9.46
C GLN A 44 -0.55 7.01 7.96
N ILE A 45 0.41 6.17 7.52
CA ILE A 45 0.49 5.74 6.12
C ILE A 45 -0.84 5.11 5.69
N GLN A 46 -1.35 4.16 6.47
CA GLN A 46 -2.63 3.50 6.17
C GLN A 46 -3.79 4.48 6.08
N SER A 47 -3.87 5.42 7.03
CA SER A 47 -4.90 6.46 7.03
C SER A 47 -4.82 7.36 5.79
N ILE A 48 -3.60 7.67 5.31
CA ILE A 48 -3.39 8.42 4.07
C ILE A 48 -3.90 7.62 2.87
N PHE A 49 -3.53 6.35 2.73
CA PHE A 49 -4.00 5.50 1.63
C PHE A 49 -5.52 5.33 1.63
N ALA A 50 -6.12 5.00 2.78
CA ALA A 50 -7.57 4.85 2.92
C ALA A 50 -8.34 6.14 2.55
N ARG A 51 -7.73 7.32 2.79
CA ARG A 51 -8.31 8.61 2.40
C ARG A 51 -8.17 8.90 0.91
N ILE A 52 -7.04 8.55 0.29
CA ILE A 52 -6.78 8.81 -1.14
C ILE A 52 -7.63 7.88 -2.01
N ASN A 53 -7.67 6.59 -1.66
CA ASN A 53 -8.46 5.60 -2.37
C ASN A 53 -8.88 4.47 -1.40
N PRO A 54 -10.14 4.46 -0.92
CA PRO A 54 -10.60 3.48 0.07
C PRO A 54 -10.71 2.05 -0.48
N ASP A 55 -10.79 1.90 -1.82
CA ASP A 55 -10.87 0.60 -2.46
C ASP A 55 -9.48 -0.01 -2.68
N ALA A 56 -8.43 0.82 -2.70
CA ALA A 56 -7.07 0.37 -2.92
C ALA A 56 -6.49 -0.36 -1.70
N SER A 57 -6.19 -1.64 -1.90
CA SER A 57 -5.36 -2.41 -0.96
C SER A 57 -3.88 -2.29 -1.33
N PHE A 58 -3.00 -2.41 -0.34
CA PHE A 58 -1.56 -2.42 -0.55
C PHE A 58 -0.89 -3.43 0.37
N VAL A 59 0.29 -3.90 -0.03
CA VAL A 59 1.14 -4.75 0.80
C VAL A 59 2.34 -3.92 1.23
N GLY A 60 2.56 -3.83 2.54
CA GLY A 60 3.62 -3.01 3.11
C GLY A 60 4.66 -3.83 3.86
N THR A 61 5.92 -3.36 3.87
CA THR A 61 6.92 -3.77 4.85
C THR A 61 7.63 -2.54 5.40
N THR A 62 7.87 -2.53 6.71
CA THR A 62 8.79 -1.58 7.32
C THR A 62 10.19 -2.20 7.35
N THR A 63 11.19 -1.36 7.19
CA THR A 63 12.61 -1.75 7.20
C THR A 63 13.39 -0.73 8.00
N ALA A 64 14.57 -1.09 8.50
CA ALA A 64 15.47 -0.14 9.17
C ALA A 64 16.15 0.86 8.19
N GLY A 65 15.67 0.94 6.96
CA GLY A 65 16.23 1.72 5.86
C GLY A 65 15.91 1.06 4.52
N GLU A 66 15.57 1.87 3.52
CA GLU A 66 15.28 1.39 2.18
C GLU A 66 16.58 1.32 1.37
N ILE A 67 16.91 0.16 0.79
CA ILE A 67 18.05 0.02 -0.11
C ILE A 67 17.59 0.36 -1.53
N VAL A 68 17.88 1.58 -1.98
CA VAL A 68 17.69 1.98 -3.37
C VAL A 68 19.06 1.99 -4.04
N GLY A 69 19.35 0.96 -4.83
CA GLY A 69 20.67 0.78 -5.44
C GLY A 69 21.74 0.40 -4.39
N SER A 70 22.76 1.24 -4.23
CA SER A 70 23.85 1.05 -3.26
C SER A 70 23.71 1.90 -2.00
N SER A 71 22.66 2.71 -1.89
CA SER A 71 22.48 3.68 -0.79
C SER A 71 21.32 3.25 0.09
N ALA A 72 21.57 3.17 1.41
CA ALA A 72 20.51 3.08 2.40
C ALA A 72 19.96 4.49 2.61
N ASN A 73 18.69 4.69 2.28
CA ASN A 73 17.98 5.90 2.65
C ASN A 73 17.23 5.65 3.95
N GLU A 74 17.61 6.40 4.98
CA GLU A 74 16.87 6.49 6.24
C GLU A 74 15.66 7.41 6.03
N ASN A 75 14.52 7.05 6.61
CA ASN A 75 13.28 7.84 6.63
C ASN A 75 12.59 8.13 5.27
N THR A 76 12.79 7.31 4.24
CA THR A 76 11.99 7.40 3.00
C THR A 76 10.81 6.43 2.99
N ILE A 77 9.79 6.79 2.21
CA ILE A 77 8.66 5.94 1.88
C ILE A 77 8.66 5.74 0.37
N LEU A 78 8.88 4.51 -0.10
CA LEU A 78 8.71 4.15 -1.50
C LEU A 78 7.35 3.49 -1.71
N VAL A 79 6.62 4.00 -2.68
CA VAL A 79 5.40 3.39 -3.20
C VAL A 79 5.69 2.88 -4.61
N SER A 80 5.59 1.55 -4.78
CA SER A 80 5.65 0.88 -6.08
C SER A 80 4.23 0.55 -6.53
N ILE A 81 3.84 1.07 -7.68
CA ILE A 81 2.51 0.89 -8.30
C ILE A 81 2.70 0.03 -9.54
N VAL A 82 2.16 -1.18 -9.52
CA VAL A 82 2.28 -2.15 -10.61
C VAL A 82 0.91 -2.42 -11.22
N GLN A 83 0.73 -2.04 -12.48
CA GLN A 83 -0.51 -2.29 -13.23
C GLN A 83 -0.33 -3.47 -14.20
N PHE A 84 -1.23 -4.44 -14.10
CA PHE A 84 -1.30 -5.61 -14.96
C PHE A 84 -2.29 -5.36 -16.12
N GLU A 85 -1.94 -5.80 -17.32
CA GLU A 85 -2.79 -5.58 -18.51
C GLU A 85 -3.84 -6.70 -18.67
N HIS A 86 -3.41 -7.94 -18.41
CA HIS A 86 -4.17 -9.16 -18.67
C HIS A 86 -4.39 -10.04 -17.43
N THR A 87 -4.24 -9.48 -16.22
CA THR A 87 -4.38 -10.21 -14.96
C THR A 87 -5.02 -9.31 -13.92
N THR A 88 -5.76 -9.90 -12.99
CA THR A 88 -6.31 -9.22 -11.82
C THR A 88 -5.49 -9.54 -10.57
N VAL A 89 -5.46 -8.61 -9.63
CA VAL A 89 -4.83 -8.78 -8.32
C VAL A 89 -5.91 -9.07 -7.30
N ASP A 90 -5.67 -10.09 -6.49
CA ASP A 90 -6.50 -10.42 -5.34
C ASP A 90 -5.62 -10.40 -4.08
N TYR A 91 -6.19 -9.98 -2.96
CA TYR A 91 -5.49 -9.83 -1.70
C TYR A 91 -6.04 -10.85 -0.70
N SER A 92 -5.16 -11.64 -0.11
CA SER A 92 -5.52 -12.62 0.91
C SER A 92 -4.61 -12.44 2.12
N CYS A 93 -5.18 -12.62 3.30
CA CYS A 93 -4.46 -12.62 4.57
C CYS A 93 -4.58 -14.03 5.17
N PHE A 94 -3.46 -14.59 5.63
CA PHE A 94 -3.39 -15.96 6.10
C PHE A 94 -3.46 -16.08 7.64
N ASP A 95 -3.19 -15.01 8.38
CA ASP A 95 -3.18 -14.97 9.85
C ASP A 95 -3.95 -13.74 10.39
N ASN A 96 -4.43 -13.85 11.63
CA ASN A 96 -5.33 -12.94 12.35
C ASN A 96 -5.21 -11.43 11.98
N CYS A 97 -6.00 -10.99 10.98
CA CYS A 97 -5.94 -9.65 10.38
C CYS A 97 -6.40 -8.49 11.29
N ASN A 98 -6.68 -8.78 12.56
CA ASN A 98 -7.08 -7.78 13.55
C ASN A 98 -5.87 -6.98 14.07
N ASP A 99 -4.67 -7.58 14.06
CA ASP A 99 -3.42 -6.94 14.49
C ASP A 99 -2.59 -6.38 13.33
N ASP A 100 -2.83 -6.84 12.10
CA ASP A 100 -2.35 -6.18 10.88
C ASP A 100 -3.24 -4.96 10.60
N TYR A 101 -3.09 -3.93 11.43
CA TYR A 101 -3.71 -2.61 11.37
C TYR A 101 -4.76 -2.45 10.25
N ALA A 102 -5.97 -2.97 10.50
CA ALA A 102 -6.92 -3.40 9.49
C ALA A 102 -7.06 -2.48 8.25
N LEU A 103 -6.64 -3.00 7.10
CA LEU A 103 -7.10 -2.56 5.79
C LEU A 103 -8.56 -3.01 5.64
N THR A 104 -9.51 -2.08 5.68
CA THR A 104 -10.92 -2.37 5.42
C THR A 104 -11.11 -2.69 3.94
N SER A 105 -10.89 -3.95 3.54
CA SER A 105 -11.50 -4.48 2.34
C SER A 105 -12.92 -4.93 2.69
N THR A 106 -13.91 -4.30 2.07
CA THR A 106 -15.31 -4.68 2.19
C THR A 106 -15.46 -6.12 1.72
N GLN A 107 -15.65 -7.07 2.65
CA GLN A 107 -16.00 -8.44 2.30
C GLN A 107 -17.36 -8.41 1.58
N GLY A 108 -17.34 -8.65 0.27
CA GLY A 108 -18.54 -8.96 -0.50
C GLY A 108 -19.21 -10.18 0.11
N ALA A 109 -20.41 -9.99 0.66
CA ALA A 109 -21.27 -11.07 1.13
C ALA A 109 -21.57 -12.03 -0.02
N ALA A 110 -20.83 -13.13 -0.08
CA ALA A 110 -21.13 -14.24 -0.96
C ALA A 110 -22.44 -14.89 -0.52
N SER A 111 -23.49 -14.64 -1.31
CA SER A 111 -24.74 -15.39 -1.35
C SER A 111 -24.46 -16.89 -1.28
N ARG A 112 -24.91 -17.54 -0.21
CA ARG A 112 -25.04 -19.00 -0.16
C ARG A 112 -26.50 -19.36 -0.43
N HIS A 113 -26.76 -19.76 -1.67
CA HIS A 113 -27.82 -20.69 -2.01
C HIS A 113 -27.56 -22.02 -1.29
N ARG A 114 -28.51 -22.45 -0.46
CA ARG A 114 -29.19 -23.75 -0.52
C ARG A 114 -30.34 -23.80 0.47
#